data_AF-A0A4Y2AGE9-F1
#
_entry.id   AF-A0A4Y2AGE9-F1
#
_cell.length_a   1.000
_cell.length_b   1.000
_cell.length_c   1.000
_cell.angle_alpha   90.00
_cell.angle_beta   90.00
_cell.angle_gamma   90.00
#
_symmetry.space_group_name_H-M   'P 1'
#
loop_
_entity.id
_entity.type
_entity.pdbx_description
1 polymer ?
#
loop_
_entity_poly.entity_id
_entity_poly.type
_entity_poly.pdbx_seq_one_letter_code
_entity_poly.pdbx_strand_id
1 'polypeptide(L)'
;MHNLMKDFNLHKVPISQQTSFLPPWKDSEFKYLNPFGSFDKSNAPDTIFQQLFADHRLRFHDFVPIYTDGSELSSRVSFAAFPKSVSAFTLLSSCSKFTTEITFVFRALKLILKCPIAKYAIYTDSLSVLQALNSLHCKSHPLVFSVLDLYEKLISQGFSLVFCWVPSHVGITGNEQADSNAHSATHFSHEPVPVCGFKKYIKSCLQMKWQRHWEQEINNKLHSIKPIIENWSEDVNRKRGTILTRLRIEHTRFIHRHLLLG
;
A
#
# COMPACT_ATOMS: atom_id res chain seq x y z
N MET A 1 12.67 8.73 -25.45
CA MET A 1 12.04 8.63 -24.12
C MET A 1 10.64 9.28 -24.04
N HIS A 2 10.35 10.33 -24.81
CA HIS A 2 9.09 11.10 -24.74
C HIS A 2 7.80 10.33 -25.13
N ASN A 3 7.91 9.24 -25.91
CA ASN A 3 6.75 8.45 -26.37
C ASN A 3 6.25 7.43 -25.34
N LEU A 4 7.13 6.86 -24.50
CA LEU A 4 6.73 5.86 -23.51
C LEU A 4 5.71 6.42 -22.51
N MET A 5 5.89 7.69 -22.09
CA MET A 5 4.96 8.32 -21.14
C MET A 5 3.57 8.58 -21.72
N LYS A 6 3.46 8.83 -23.04
CA LYS A 6 2.17 8.93 -23.74
C LYS A 6 1.50 7.58 -23.83
N ASP A 7 2.28 6.58 -24.23
CA ASP A 7 1.78 5.22 -24.43
C ASP A 7 1.20 4.64 -23.14
N PHE A 8 1.78 4.97 -21.97
CA PHE A 8 1.31 4.48 -20.67
C PHE A 8 0.37 5.46 -19.93
N ASN A 9 -0.09 6.54 -20.57
CA ASN A 9 -0.88 7.62 -19.94
C ASN A 9 -0.24 8.20 -18.66
N LEU A 10 1.10 8.19 -18.57
CA LEU A 10 1.84 8.59 -17.37
C LEU A 10 2.00 10.11 -17.25
N HIS A 11 1.63 10.90 -18.27
CA HIS A 11 1.65 12.37 -18.23
C HIS A 11 0.76 12.97 -17.14
N LYS A 12 -0.18 12.19 -16.59
CA LYS A 12 -1.10 12.63 -15.53
C LYS A 12 -0.72 12.12 -14.14
N VAL A 13 0.37 11.37 -14.00
CA VAL A 13 0.79 10.85 -12.68
C VAL A 13 1.90 11.75 -12.14
N PRO A 14 1.60 12.63 -11.17
CA PRO A 14 2.66 13.33 -10.48
C PRO A 14 3.54 12.28 -9.78
N ILE A 15 4.85 12.28 -10.06
CA ILE A 15 5.82 11.39 -9.44
C ILE A 15 6.48 12.21 -8.33
N SER A 16 6.30 11.82 -7.06
CA SER A 16 7.07 12.42 -5.97
C SER A 16 8.43 11.75 -5.89
N GLN A 17 9.49 12.49 -6.25
CA GLN A 17 10.84 12.16 -5.86
C GLN A 17 10.99 12.54 -4.38
N GLN A 18 10.70 11.63 -3.47
CA GLN A 18 11.01 11.82 -2.06
C GLN A 18 12.28 11.05 -1.72
N THR A 19 13.37 11.79 -1.54
CA THR A 19 14.61 11.31 -0.96
C THR A 19 14.58 11.60 0.54
N SER A 20 13.77 10.86 1.29
CA SER A 20 13.87 10.86 2.75
C SER A 20 15.05 9.96 3.13
N PHE A 21 16.12 10.56 3.65
CA PHE A 21 17.32 9.85 4.09
C PHE A 21 17.31 9.83 5.62
N LEU A 22 16.65 8.83 6.21
CA LEU A 22 16.91 8.53 7.61
C LEU A 22 18.23 7.77 7.67
N PRO A 23 19.23 8.30 8.39
CA PRO A 23 20.50 7.61 8.51
C PRO A 23 20.29 6.25 9.20
N PRO A 24 20.85 5.15 8.66
CA PRO A 24 20.60 3.80 9.16
C PRO A 24 21.07 3.54 10.60
N TRP A 25 21.86 4.46 11.18
CA TRP A 25 22.33 4.42 12.57
C TRP A 25 21.45 5.24 13.53
N LYS A 26 20.42 5.94 13.04
CA LYS A 26 19.49 6.67 13.90
C LYS A 26 18.33 5.74 14.22
N ASP A 27 18.34 5.19 15.44
CA ASP A 27 17.17 4.51 15.98
C ASP A 27 16.04 5.53 16.12
N SER A 28 14.95 5.31 15.40
CA SER A 28 13.70 6.01 15.64
C SER A 28 13.09 5.39 16.88
N GLU A 29 12.92 6.18 17.93
CA GLU A 29 12.18 5.77 19.14
C GLU A 29 10.67 5.73 18.91
N PHE A 30 10.21 5.50 17.67
CA PHE A 30 8.80 5.39 17.37
C PHE A 30 8.18 4.29 18.21
N LYS A 31 7.13 4.63 18.96
CA LYS A 31 6.35 3.69 19.77
C LYS A 31 4.88 3.89 19.45
N TYR A 32 4.14 2.79 19.51
CA TYR A 32 2.70 2.81 19.39
C TYR A 32 2.07 2.04 20.55
N LEU A 33 0.80 2.35 20.81
CA LEU A 33 0.00 1.70 21.83
C LEU A 33 -0.88 0.63 21.18
N ASN A 34 -1.00 -0.51 21.85
CA ASN A 34 -1.97 -1.54 21.52
C ASN A 34 -2.70 -1.97 22.80
N PRO A 35 -3.68 -1.19 23.27
CA PRO A 35 -4.43 -1.51 24.49
C PRO A 35 -5.32 -2.76 24.33
N PHE A 36 -5.44 -3.28 23.11
CA PHE A 36 -6.29 -4.40 22.75
C PHE A 36 -5.53 -5.73 22.60
N GLY A 37 -4.18 -5.69 22.64
CA GLY A 37 -3.34 -6.83 22.25
C GLY A 37 -3.48 -8.09 23.11
N SER A 38 -4.09 -7.99 24.29
CA SER A 38 -4.39 -9.13 25.17
C SER A 38 -5.67 -9.88 24.80
N PHE A 39 -6.47 -9.37 23.85
CA PHE A 39 -7.76 -9.95 23.48
C PHE A 39 -7.78 -10.44 22.04
N ASP A 40 -8.34 -11.63 21.84
CA ASP A 40 -8.59 -12.17 20.52
C ASP A 40 -9.92 -11.64 19.98
N LYS A 41 -9.87 -10.95 18.84
CA LYS A 41 -11.03 -10.36 18.16
C LYS A 41 -12.09 -11.41 17.78
N SER A 42 -11.70 -12.67 17.59
CA SER A 42 -12.64 -13.73 17.25
C SER A 42 -13.47 -14.24 18.43
N ASN A 43 -13.02 -14.00 19.67
CA ASN A 43 -13.59 -14.59 20.88
C ASN A 43 -14.19 -13.55 21.85
N ALA A 44 -13.75 -12.29 21.78
CA ALA A 44 -14.23 -11.23 22.65
C ALA A 44 -15.39 -10.44 21.99
N PRO A 45 -16.48 -10.13 22.73
CA PRO A 45 -17.55 -9.28 22.21
C PRO A 45 -17.07 -7.85 21.95
N ASP A 46 -17.61 -7.22 20.91
CA ASP A 46 -17.29 -5.84 20.48
C ASP A 46 -17.37 -4.81 21.61
N THR A 47 -18.28 -5.01 22.56
CA THR A 47 -18.46 -4.14 23.74
C THR A 47 -17.19 -4.03 24.60
N ILE A 48 -16.36 -5.08 24.65
CA ILE A 48 -15.09 -5.04 25.38
C ILE A 48 -14.12 -4.10 24.66
N PHE A 49 -14.01 -4.18 23.33
CA PHE A 49 -13.15 -3.29 22.55
C PHE A 49 -13.62 -1.83 22.67
N GLN A 50 -14.93 -1.59 22.66
CA GLN A 50 -15.49 -0.25 22.88
C GLN A 50 -15.13 0.30 24.27
N GLN A 51 -15.24 -0.51 25.33
CA GLN A 51 -14.87 -0.11 26.70
C GLN A 51 -13.38 0.15 26.86
N LEU A 52 -12.53 -0.72 26.32
CA LEU A 52 -11.07 -0.53 26.32
C LEU A 52 -10.68 0.74 25.57
N PHE A 53 -11.34 1.01 24.44
CA PHE A 53 -11.14 2.25 23.70
C PHE A 53 -11.58 3.48 24.49
N ALA A 54 -12.73 3.41 25.17
CA ALA A 54 -13.23 4.50 26.01
C ALA A 54 -12.25 4.81 27.16
N ASP A 55 -11.74 3.80 27.86
CA ASP A 55 -10.73 3.97 28.91
C ASP A 55 -9.42 4.58 28.35
N HIS A 56 -8.95 4.09 27.20
CA HIS A 56 -7.83 4.69 26.51
C HIS A 56 -8.10 6.17 26.15
N ARG A 57 -9.31 6.50 25.68
CA ARG A 57 -9.69 7.89 25.36
C ARG A 57 -9.73 8.80 26.58
N LEU A 58 -10.09 8.29 27.75
CA LEU A 58 -10.01 9.07 29.01
C LEU A 58 -8.56 9.40 29.36
N ARG A 59 -7.65 8.44 29.19
CA ARG A 59 -6.20 8.65 29.45
C ARG A 59 -5.57 9.68 28.51
N PHE A 60 -6.04 9.74 27.26
CA PHE A 60 -5.56 10.68 26.23
C PHE A 60 -6.60 11.76 25.90
N HIS A 61 -7.41 12.19 26.86
CA HIS A 61 -8.51 13.14 26.63
C HIS A 61 -8.04 14.50 26.11
N ASP A 62 -6.83 14.91 26.47
CA ASP A 62 -6.16 16.15 26.05
C ASP A 62 -5.51 16.04 24.67
N PHE A 63 -5.49 14.85 24.07
CA PHE A 63 -5.04 14.63 22.69
C PHE A 63 -6.22 14.74 21.72
N VAL A 64 -6.03 15.52 20.66
CA VAL A 64 -6.96 15.61 19.54
C VAL A 64 -6.93 14.28 18.77
N PRO A 65 -8.05 13.54 18.68
CA PRO A 65 -8.09 12.25 18.03
C PRO A 65 -8.13 12.41 16.50
N ILE A 66 -7.27 11.68 15.81
CA ILE A 66 -7.23 11.58 14.35
C ILE A 66 -7.37 10.11 13.98
N TYR A 67 -8.45 9.76 13.32
CA TYR A 67 -8.67 8.42 12.81
C TYR A 67 -8.23 8.39 11.36
N THR A 68 -7.43 7.39 11.02
CA THR A 68 -7.01 7.12 9.66
C THR A 68 -7.70 5.85 9.20
N ASP A 69 -8.56 5.99 8.21
CA ASP A 69 -9.21 4.87 7.55
C ASP A 69 -9.36 5.22 6.06
N GLY A 70 -9.52 4.20 5.23
CA GLY A 70 -9.81 4.43 3.84
C GLY A 70 -10.37 3.24 3.08
N SER A 71 -11.15 3.58 2.06
CA SER A 71 -11.86 2.60 1.24
C SER A 71 -11.17 2.44 -0.11
N GLU A 72 -11.08 1.20 -0.59
CA GLU A 72 -10.69 0.89 -1.96
C GLU A 72 -11.96 0.71 -2.81
N LEU A 73 -12.45 1.78 -3.42
CA LEU A 73 -13.59 1.71 -4.33
C LEU A 73 -13.11 1.82 -5.77
N SER A 74 -13.15 0.70 -6.52
CA SER A 74 -13.06 0.71 -7.99
C SER A 74 -11.93 1.56 -8.57
N SER A 75 -10.67 1.34 -8.14
CA SER A 75 -9.47 2.14 -8.49
C SER A 75 -9.24 3.45 -7.75
N ARG A 76 -10.08 3.78 -6.76
CA ARG A 76 -9.98 5.00 -5.95
C ARG A 76 -9.77 4.62 -4.50
N VAL A 77 -8.98 5.43 -3.81
CA VAL A 77 -8.55 5.18 -2.44
C VAL A 77 -8.76 6.45 -1.64
N SER A 78 -9.84 6.49 -0.87
CA SER A 78 -10.23 7.66 -0.07
C SER A 78 -9.65 7.61 1.34
N PHE A 79 -9.47 8.75 1.97
CA PHE A 79 -8.90 8.91 3.31
C PHE A 79 -9.72 9.90 4.11
N ALA A 80 -9.94 9.63 5.40
CA ALA A 80 -10.52 10.58 6.34
C ALA A 80 -9.57 10.81 7.52
N ALA A 81 -9.52 12.05 8.02
CA ALA A 81 -8.76 12.45 9.22
C ALA A 81 -9.64 13.38 10.09
N PHE A 82 -10.42 12.79 10.99
CA PHE A 82 -11.31 13.53 11.91
C PHE A 82 -10.48 14.36 12.92
N PRO A 83 -10.88 15.57 13.39
CA PRO A 83 -12.24 15.98 13.79
C PRO A 83 -12.98 17.01 12.92
N LYS A 84 -12.35 17.62 11.90
CA LYS A 84 -12.98 18.72 11.13
C LYS A 84 -12.74 18.72 9.61
N SER A 85 -11.94 17.79 9.06
CA SER A 85 -11.75 17.72 7.61
C SER A 85 -11.72 16.28 7.09
N VAL A 86 -12.49 16.05 6.02
CA VAL A 86 -12.37 14.83 5.21
C VAL A 86 -11.49 15.19 4.03
N SER A 87 -10.38 14.47 3.83
CA SER A 87 -9.43 14.74 2.76
C SER A 87 -9.32 13.52 1.86
N ALA A 88 -10.15 13.46 0.83
CA ALA A 88 -10.11 12.39 -0.14
C ALA A 88 -9.12 12.67 -1.29
N PHE A 89 -8.37 11.63 -1.65
CA PHE A 89 -7.45 11.68 -2.78
C PHE A 89 -7.66 10.44 -3.66
N THR A 90 -7.10 10.43 -4.87
CA THR A 90 -7.05 9.20 -5.68
C THR A 90 -5.66 8.63 -5.62
N LEU A 91 -5.50 7.45 -5.03
CA LEU A 91 -4.32 6.62 -5.23
C LEU A 91 -4.53 5.73 -6.46
N LEU A 92 -3.45 5.35 -7.16
CA LEU A 92 -3.51 4.39 -8.26
C LEU A 92 -3.98 3.02 -7.76
N SER A 93 -4.90 2.37 -8.50
CA SER A 93 -5.50 1.04 -8.26
C SER A 93 -4.56 -0.15 -8.09
N SER A 94 -3.25 0.08 -8.15
CA SER A 94 -2.23 -0.97 -8.13
C SER A 94 -1.40 -0.94 -6.84
N CYS A 95 -1.77 -0.09 -5.88
CA CYS A 95 -1.12 -0.04 -4.58
C CYS A 95 -1.58 -1.21 -3.72
N SER A 96 -0.66 -1.82 -2.97
CA SER A 96 -1.02 -2.81 -1.96
C SER A 96 -1.77 -2.16 -0.81
N LYS A 97 -2.63 -2.92 -0.11
CA LYS A 97 -3.30 -2.48 1.14
C LYS A 97 -2.33 -1.78 2.08
N PHE A 98 -1.17 -2.38 2.36
CA PHE A 98 -0.13 -1.75 3.17
C PHE A 98 0.31 -0.35 2.67
N THR A 99 0.51 -0.18 1.37
CA THR A 99 0.90 1.09 0.76
C THR A 99 -0.18 2.14 0.89
N THR A 100 -1.44 1.71 0.76
CA THR A 100 -2.61 2.54 1.00
C THR A 100 -2.66 3.02 2.46
N GLU A 101 -2.62 2.09 3.41
CA GLU A 101 -2.67 2.39 4.84
C GLU A 101 -1.54 3.31 5.31
N ILE A 102 -0.30 3.05 4.90
CA ILE A 102 0.81 3.93 5.29
C ILE A 102 0.73 5.31 4.63
N THR A 103 0.09 5.40 3.45
CA THR A 103 -0.18 6.70 2.82
C THR A 103 -1.21 7.49 3.63
N PHE A 104 -2.22 6.84 4.19
CA PHE A 104 -3.19 7.47 5.10
C PHE A 104 -2.51 8.06 6.33
N VAL A 105 -1.65 7.28 6.98
CA VAL A 105 -0.83 7.77 8.11
C VAL A 105 0.05 8.95 7.69
N PHE A 106 0.73 8.86 6.56
CA PHE A 106 1.56 9.95 6.04
C PHE A 106 0.75 11.24 5.79
N ARG A 107 -0.49 11.10 5.31
CA ARG A 107 -1.41 12.22 5.08
C ARG A 107 -1.90 12.83 6.39
N ALA A 108 -2.24 12.01 7.38
CA ALA A 108 -2.60 12.48 8.71
C ALA A 108 -1.50 13.39 9.29
N LEU A 109 -0.23 12.95 9.21
CA LEU A 109 0.90 13.75 9.69
C LEU A 109 1.08 15.06 8.90
N LYS A 110 0.88 15.04 7.58
CA LYS A 110 0.90 16.27 6.76
C LYS A 110 -0.22 17.25 7.13
N LEU A 111 -1.38 16.75 7.54
CA LEU A 111 -2.47 17.58 8.04
C LEU A 111 -2.12 18.18 9.39
N ILE A 112 -1.60 17.38 10.33
CA ILE A 112 -1.13 17.86 11.64
C ILE A 112 -0.10 18.98 11.49
N LEU A 113 0.83 18.85 10.54
CA LEU A 113 1.85 19.88 10.27
C LEU A 113 1.27 21.26 9.93
N LYS A 114 0.04 21.31 9.41
CA LYS A 114 -0.68 22.57 9.08
C LYS A 114 -1.53 23.09 10.25
N CYS A 115 -1.69 22.30 11.30
CA CYS A 115 -2.48 22.65 12.47
C CYS A 115 -1.59 23.32 13.54
N PRO A 116 -2.20 23.99 14.53
CA PRO A 116 -1.47 24.50 15.68
C PRO A 116 -0.72 23.38 16.41
N ILE A 117 0.44 23.74 16.97
CA ILE A 117 1.24 22.84 17.81
C ILE A 117 0.38 22.43 19.01
N ALA A 118 0.10 21.13 19.11
CA ALA A 118 -0.76 20.55 20.13
C ALA A 118 -0.46 19.05 20.29
N LYS A 119 -1.28 18.37 21.09
CA LYS A 119 -1.23 16.93 21.31
C LYS A 119 -2.22 16.23 20.37
N TYR A 120 -1.75 15.24 19.61
CA TYR A 120 -2.57 14.50 18.64
C TYR A 120 -2.42 12.98 18.82
N ALA A 121 -3.56 12.29 18.86
CA ALA A 121 -3.62 10.84 18.95
C ALA A 121 -4.08 10.26 17.61
N ILE A 122 -3.20 9.52 16.93
CA ILE A 122 -3.44 8.94 15.62
C ILE A 122 -3.87 7.49 15.80
N TYR A 123 -5.08 7.18 15.37
CA TYR A 123 -5.71 5.87 15.42
C TYR A 123 -5.73 5.24 14.04
N THR A 124 -5.14 4.06 13.90
CA THR A 124 -5.13 3.27 12.65
C THR A 124 -5.50 1.83 12.96
N ASP A 125 -6.23 1.20 12.05
CA ASP A 125 -6.54 -0.22 12.14
C ASP A 125 -5.49 -1.13 11.50
N SER A 126 -4.49 -0.53 10.83
CA SER A 126 -3.41 -1.26 10.19
C SER A 126 -2.25 -1.53 11.15
N LEU A 127 -2.34 -2.63 11.89
CA LEU A 127 -1.25 -3.10 12.77
C LEU A 127 0.07 -3.27 12.00
N SER A 128 -0.02 -3.71 10.73
CA SER A 128 1.14 -3.87 9.85
C SER A 128 1.92 -2.58 9.62
N VAL A 129 1.24 -1.43 9.53
CA VAL A 129 1.89 -0.11 9.39
C VAL A 129 2.60 0.27 10.69
N LEU A 130 1.94 0.10 11.83
CA LEU A 130 2.52 0.40 13.13
C LEU A 130 3.76 -0.46 13.43
N GLN A 131 3.70 -1.75 13.12
CA GLN A 131 4.85 -2.65 13.22
C GLN A 131 6.00 -2.22 12.30
N ALA A 132 5.69 -1.85 11.05
CA ALA A 132 6.71 -1.40 10.10
C ALA A 132 7.37 -0.07 10.51
N LEU A 133 6.64 0.83 11.17
CA LEU A 133 7.19 2.08 11.72
C LEU A 133 8.05 1.81 12.97
N ASN A 134 7.64 0.85 13.80
CA ASN A 134 8.37 0.44 15.01
C ASN A 134 9.62 -0.40 14.68
N SER A 135 9.68 -1.06 13.52
CA SER A 135 10.82 -1.85 13.07
C SER A 135 11.61 -1.12 11.97
N LEU A 136 12.73 -0.50 12.32
CA LEU A 136 13.66 0.04 11.33
C LEU A 136 14.45 -1.10 10.69
N HIS A 137 14.19 -1.39 9.42
CA HIS A 137 15.00 -2.29 8.63
C HIS A 137 15.42 -1.66 7.30
N CYS A 138 16.62 -1.98 6.82
CA CYS A 138 17.16 -1.48 5.56
C CYS A 138 16.34 -1.88 4.31
N LYS A 139 15.35 -2.77 4.48
CA LYS A 139 14.39 -3.19 3.45
C LYS A 139 13.01 -2.57 3.61
N SER A 140 12.83 -1.64 4.57
CA SER A 140 11.53 -1.01 4.81
C SER A 140 11.07 -0.21 3.59
N HIS A 141 9.76 -0.24 3.37
CA HIS A 141 9.12 0.44 2.25
C HIS A 141 9.46 1.94 2.26
N PRO A 142 9.74 2.61 1.11
CA PRO A 142 10.18 4.02 1.09
C PRO A 142 9.28 4.99 1.89
N LEU A 143 7.97 4.74 1.88
CA LEU A 143 7.01 5.51 2.69
C LEU A 143 7.22 5.42 4.21
N VAL A 144 7.75 4.30 4.72
CA VAL A 144 8.10 4.17 6.14
C VAL A 144 9.10 5.26 6.52
N PHE A 145 10.14 5.45 5.71
CA PHE A 145 11.13 6.51 5.96
C PHE A 145 10.51 7.91 5.86
N SER A 146 9.63 8.16 4.88
CA SER A 146 8.94 9.45 4.79
C SER A 146 8.01 9.74 5.97
N VAL A 147 7.34 8.71 6.51
CA VAL A 147 6.49 8.85 7.70
C VAL A 147 7.34 9.14 8.93
N LEU A 148 8.41 8.37 9.13
CA LEU A 148 9.31 8.55 10.27
C LEU A 148 10.04 9.90 10.23
N ASP A 149 10.51 10.35 9.06
CA ASP A 149 11.11 11.68 8.87
C ASP A 149 10.11 12.80 9.25
N LEU A 150 8.86 12.68 8.81
CA LEU A 150 7.82 13.65 9.13
C LEU A 150 7.42 13.58 10.62
N TYR A 151 7.40 12.39 11.21
CA TYR A 151 7.17 12.19 12.64
C TYR A 151 8.26 12.90 13.46
N GLU A 152 9.54 12.64 13.18
CA GLU A 152 10.68 13.28 13.85
C GLU A 152 10.63 14.80 13.71
N LYS A 153 10.28 15.30 12.52
CA LYS A 153 10.11 16.73 12.28
C LYS A 153 9.01 17.32 13.17
N LEU A 154 7.86 16.67 13.28
CA LEU A 154 6.76 17.15 14.13
C LEU A 154 7.17 17.16 15.61
N ILE A 155 7.82 16.10 16.09
CA ILE A 155 8.33 16.06 17.47
C ILE A 155 9.34 17.20 17.71
N SER A 156 10.27 17.44 16.76
CA SER A 156 11.25 18.55 16.87
C SER A 156 10.62 19.94 16.88
N GLN A 157 9.41 20.09 16.34
CA GLN A 157 8.65 21.35 16.34
C GLN A 157 7.78 21.51 17.60
N GLY A 158 7.80 20.56 18.53
CA GLY A 158 7.08 20.62 19.80
C GLY A 158 5.70 19.96 19.79
N PHE A 159 5.34 19.23 18.74
CA PHE A 159 4.10 18.44 18.74
C PHE A 159 4.25 17.22 19.66
N SER A 160 3.15 16.82 20.31
CA SER A 160 3.10 15.53 21.03
C SER A 160 2.23 14.56 20.25
N LEU A 161 2.82 13.47 19.76
CA LEU A 161 2.12 12.48 18.94
C LEU A 161 2.03 11.15 19.66
N VAL A 162 0.86 10.52 19.62
CA VAL A 162 0.65 9.15 20.09
C VAL A 162 0.01 8.36 18.97
N PHE A 163 0.58 7.20 18.65
CA PHE A 163 -0.01 6.26 17.71
C PHE A 163 -0.68 5.13 18.48
N CYS A 164 -1.87 4.72 18.06
CA CYS A 164 -2.61 3.65 18.69
C CYS A 164 -3.28 2.77 17.64
N TRP A 165 -3.12 1.45 17.78
CA TRP A 165 -3.87 0.50 16.99
C TRP A 165 -5.31 0.44 17.47
N VAL A 166 -6.29 0.47 16.55
CA VAL A 166 -7.72 0.26 16.86
C VAL A 166 -8.30 -0.86 16.01
N PRO A 167 -9.14 -1.75 16.56
CA PRO A 167 -9.82 -2.75 15.75
C PRO A 167 -10.88 -2.10 14.84
N SER A 168 -10.92 -2.49 13.57
CA SER A 168 -11.98 -2.07 12.63
C SER A 168 -13.30 -2.79 12.89
N HIS A 169 -14.43 -2.15 12.57
CA HIS A 169 -15.79 -2.72 12.63
C HIS A 169 -16.25 -3.27 14.00
N VAL A 170 -15.92 -2.56 15.08
CA VAL A 170 -16.35 -2.94 16.44
C VAL A 170 -17.20 -1.84 17.12
N GLY A 171 -17.77 -0.87 16.41
CA GLY A 171 -18.57 0.20 17.03
C GLY A 171 -17.77 1.40 17.56
N ILE A 172 -16.48 1.55 17.20
CA ILE A 172 -15.72 2.76 17.57
C ILE A 172 -16.15 3.90 16.64
N THR A 173 -16.97 4.82 17.17
CA THR A 173 -17.62 5.90 16.40
C THR A 173 -16.66 6.69 15.52
N GLY A 174 -15.46 7.03 16.02
CA GLY A 174 -14.47 7.78 15.25
C GLY A 174 -13.89 7.00 14.06
N ASN A 175 -13.71 5.70 14.22
CA ASN A 175 -13.23 4.82 13.14
C ASN A 175 -14.34 4.58 12.11
N GLU A 176 -15.56 4.29 12.57
CA GLU A 176 -16.71 4.09 11.67
C GLU A 176 -17.05 5.35 10.88
N GLN A 177 -16.91 6.53 11.49
CA GLN A 177 -17.08 7.79 10.78
C GLN A 177 -15.98 8.00 9.74
N ALA A 178 -14.74 7.61 10.03
CA ALA A 178 -13.64 7.69 9.07
C ALA A 178 -13.90 6.76 7.87
N ASP A 179 -14.32 5.53 8.11
CA ASP A 179 -14.70 4.55 7.09
C ASP A 179 -15.88 5.05 6.23
N SER A 180 -16.95 5.53 6.87
CA SER A 180 -18.13 6.07 6.19
C SER A 180 -17.79 7.30 5.33
N ASN A 181 -16.95 8.21 5.85
CA ASN A 181 -16.51 9.40 5.13
C ASN A 181 -15.59 9.05 3.95
N ALA A 182 -14.75 8.03 4.12
CA ALA A 182 -13.94 7.51 3.03
C ALA A 182 -14.84 6.96 1.92
N HIS A 183 -15.85 6.17 2.24
CA HIS A 183 -16.80 5.65 1.25
C HIS A 183 -17.62 6.76 0.57
N SER A 184 -17.96 7.82 1.29
CA SER A 184 -18.80 8.94 0.80
C SER A 184 -18.00 10.00 0.02
N ALA A 185 -16.68 9.87 -0.07
CA ALA A 185 -15.84 10.84 -0.74
C ALA A 185 -16.10 10.87 -2.26
N THR A 186 -16.59 12.00 -2.76
CA THR A 186 -16.88 12.22 -4.19
C THR A 186 -15.83 13.10 -4.89
N HIS A 187 -15.15 13.98 -4.14
CA HIS A 187 -14.13 14.88 -4.66
C HIS A 187 -12.73 14.34 -4.39
N PHE A 188 -11.99 14.04 -5.46
CA PHE A 188 -10.67 13.47 -5.36
C PHE A 188 -9.61 14.44 -5.90
N SER A 189 -8.58 14.68 -5.10
CA SER A 189 -7.36 15.32 -5.60
C SER A 189 -6.44 14.29 -6.26
N HIS A 190 -5.91 14.63 -7.45
CA HIS A 190 -4.85 13.86 -8.10
C HIS A 190 -3.52 14.27 -7.50
N GLU A 191 -3.04 13.50 -6.54
CA GLU A 191 -1.77 13.78 -5.87
C GLU A 191 -0.72 12.69 -6.14
N PRO A 192 0.58 13.06 -6.05
CA PRO A 192 1.65 12.16 -6.43
C PRO A 192 1.64 10.86 -5.64
N VAL A 193 1.58 9.74 -6.37
CA VAL A 193 1.64 8.40 -5.80
C VAL A 193 3.12 8.04 -5.57
N PRO A 194 3.47 7.40 -4.45
CA PRO A 194 4.82 6.91 -4.20
C PRO A 194 5.30 5.95 -5.30
N VAL A 195 6.58 6.08 -5.67
CA VAL A 195 7.23 5.42 -6.82
C VAL A 195 7.07 3.89 -6.84
N CYS A 196 6.92 3.26 -5.67
CA CYS A 196 6.69 1.82 -5.55
C CYS A 196 5.37 1.35 -6.18
N GLY A 197 4.27 2.10 -6.01
CA GLY A 197 3.00 1.85 -6.66
C GLY A 197 3.10 2.03 -8.18
N PHE A 198 3.93 2.98 -8.60
CA PHE A 198 4.19 3.27 -10.02
C PHE A 198 4.88 2.11 -10.74
N LYS A 199 5.85 1.43 -10.11
CA LYS A 199 6.50 0.25 -10.72
C LYS A 199 5.53 -0.90 -10.93
N LYS A 200 4.67 -1.19 -9.94
CA LYS A 200 3.60 -2.21 -10.07
C LYS A 200 2.58 -1.83 -11.14
N TYR A 201 2.16 -0.56 -11.16
CA TYR A 201 1.26 -0.02 -12.18
C TYR A 201 1.83 -0.19 -13.60
N ILE A 202 3.08 0.24 -13.82
CA ILE A 202 3.74 0.11 -15.12
C ILE A 202 3.85 -1.37 -15.52
N LYS A 203 4.27 -2.24 -14.60
CA LYS A 203 4.35 -3.68 -14.88
C LYS A 203 2.99 -4.25 -15.29
N SER A 204 1.93 -3.85 -14.60
CA SER A 204 0.55 -4.28 -14.89
C SER A 204 0.08 -3.76 -16.25
N CYS A 205 0.36 -2.49 -16.57
CA CYS A 205 -0.02 -1.90 -17.86
C CYS A 205 0.77 -2.52 -19.02
N LEU A 206 2.06 -2.80 -18.82
CA LEU A 206 2.90 -3.55 -19.77
C LEU A 206 2.33 -4.95 -20.00
N GLN A 207 2.01 -5.68 -18.92
CA GLN A 207 1.47 -7.03 -19.02
C GLN A 207 0.11 -7.04 -19.72
N MET A 208 -0.78 -6.07 -19.42
CA MET A 208 -2.06 -5.92 -20.11
C MET A 208 -1.88 -5.63 -21.61
N LYS A 209 -0.97 -4.72 -21.98
CA LYS A 209 -0.70 -4.44 -23.39
C LYS A 209 -0.09 -5.64 -24.10
N TRP A 210 0.83 -6.34 -23.45
CA TRP A 210 1.46 -7.53 -24.00
C TRP A 210 0.40 -8.63 -24.20
N GLN A 211 -0.48 -8.83 -23.22
CA GLN A 211 -1.60 -9.77 -23.29
C GLN A 211 -2.54 -9.42 -24.46
N ARG A 212 -2.92 -8.16 -24.63
CA ARG A 212 -3.76 -7.73 -25.77
C ARG A 212 -3.09 -7.97 -27.12
N HIS A 213 -1.80 -7.70 -27.23
CA HIS A 213 -1.07 -7.96 -28.47
C HIS A 213 -0.98 -9.47 -28.73
N TRP A 214 -0.78 -10.25 -27.68
CA TRP A 214 -0.73 -11.71 -27.76
C TRP A 214 -2.06 -12.34 -28.15
N GLU A 215 -3.18 -11.81 -27.64
CA GLU A 215 -4.53 -12.22 -28.06
C GLU A 215 -4.81 -11.96 -29.55
N GLN A 216 -4.08 -11.03 -30.18
CA GLN A 216 -4.19 -10.77 -31.62
C GLN A 216 -3.37 -11.76 -32.46
N GLU A 217 -2.43 -12.50 -31.86
CA GLU A 217 -1.58 -13.50 -32.51
C GLU A 217 -2.33 -14.84 -32.70
N ILE A 218 -3.54 -14.79 -33.28
CA ILE A 218 -4.45 -15.94 -33.44
C ILE A 218 -3.87 -17.07 -34.30
N ASN A 219 -2.94 -16.75 -35.19
CA ASN A 219 -2.25 -17.72 -36.06
C ASN A 219 -0.91 -18.19 -35.47
N ASN A 220 -0.57 -17.77 -34.25
CA ASN A 220 0.65 -18.19 -33.59
C ASN A 220 0.40 -19.48 -32.80
N LYS A 221 1.13 -20.53 -33.15
CA LYS A 221 1.08 -21.82 -32.47
C LYS A 221 1.35 -21.74 -30.97
N LEU A 222 2.22 -20.83 -30.54
CA LEU A 222 2.54 -20.68 -29.13
C LEU A 222 1.37 -20.04 -28.35
N HIS A 223 0.52 -19.26 -29.01
CA HIS A 223 -0.68 -18.69 -28.40
C HIS A 223 -1.70 -19.77 -28.02
N SER A 224 -1.89 -20.79 -28.86
CA SER A 224 -2.80 -21.91 -28.54
C SER A 224 -2.32 -22.74 -27.34
N ILE A 225 -1.00 -22.85 -27.15
CA ILE A 225 -0.39 -23.54 -26.01
C ILE A 225 -0.42 -22.69 -24.75
N LYS A 226 -0.31 -21.36 -24.90
CA LYS A 226 -0.23 -20.41 -23.78
C LYS A 226 -0.99 -19.13 -24.09
N PRO A 227 -2.31 -19.09 -23.89
CA PRO A 227 -3.10 -17.91 -24.18
C PRO A 227 -2.85 -16.77 -23.18
N ILE A 228 -2.43 -17.08 -21.94
CA ILE A 228 -2.22 -16.09 -20.88
C ILE A 228 -0.72 -15.91 -20.62
N ILE A 229 -0.25 -14.66 -20.65
CA ILE A 229 1.13 -14.28 -20.41
C ILE A 229 1.41 -14.22 -18.90
N GLU A 230 1.72 -15.39 -18.35
CA GLU A 230 2.19 -15.57 -16.98
C GLU A 230 3.43 -16.45 -16.95
N ASN A 231 4.13 -16.56 -15.83
CA ASN A 231 5.22 -17.51 -15.72
C ASN A 231 4.66 -18.93 -15.71
N TRP A 232 5.31 -19.85 -16.43
CA TRP A 232 5.01 -21.27 -16.24
C TRP A 232 5.44 -21.68 -14.84
N SER A 233 4.70 -22.62 -14.21
CA SER A 233 5.17 -23.26 -12.98
C SER A 233 6.58 -23.80 -13.19
N GLU A 234 7.54 -23.31 -12.42
CA GLU A 234 8.93 -23.75 -12.52
C GLU A 234 9.02 -25.21 -12.08
N ASP A 235 9.50 -26.09 -12.98
CA ASP A 235 9.85 -27.44 -12.60
C ASP A 235 11.21 -27.39 -11.89
N VAL A 236 11.28 -27.98 -10.69
CA VAL A 236 12.49 -28.00 -9.85
C VAL A 236 13.66 -28.66 -10.60
N ASN A 237 13.38 -29.50 -11.60
CA ASN A 237 14.38 -30.16 -12.44
C ASN A 237 14.59 -29.45 -13.79
N ARG A 238 15.75 -28.80 -13.94
CA ARG A 238 16.18 -28.12 -15.19
C ARG A 238 16.13 -29.01 -16.44
N LYS A 239 16.45 -30.31 -16.33
CA LYS A 239 16.41 -31.25 -17.47
C LYS A 239 14.97 -31.44 -17.96
N ARG A 240 14.01 -31.58 -17.05
CA ARG A 240 12.58 -31.69 -17.38
C ARG A 240 12.03 -30.38 -17.94
N GLY A 241 12.38 -29.23 -17.35
CA GLY A 241 12.03 -27.93 -17.88
C GLY A 241 12.51 -27.72 -19.32
N THR A 242 13.74 -28.17 -19.64
CA THR A 242 14.27 -28.11 -21.01
C THR A 242 13.48 -28.98 -21.99
N ILE A 243 13.11 -30.20 -21.57
CA ILE A 243 12.29 -31.11 -22.39
C ILE A 243 10.91 -30.50 -22.63
N LEU A 244 10.24 -29.99 -21.58
CA LEU A 244 8.92 -29.36 -21.69
C LEU A 244 8.95 -28.13 -22.60
N THR A 245 9.95 -27.26 -22.47
CA THR A 245 10.11 -26.12 -23.36
C THR A 245 10.25 -26.59 -24.81
N ARG A 246 11.15 -27.54 -25.10
CA ARG A 246 11.35 -28.09 -26.45
C ARG A 246 10.09 -28.74 -27.03
N LEU A 247 9.29 -29.42 -26.21
CA LEU A 247 8.00 -29.97 -26.64
C LEU A 247 7.02 -28.86 -27.03
N ARG A 248 6.92 -27.80 -26.21
CA ARG A 248 6.03 -26.65 -26.46
C ARG A 248 6.38 -25.87 -27.72
N ILE A 249 7.68 -25.68 -27.98
CA ILE A 249 8.15 -25.00 -29.19
C ILE A 249 8.32 -25.95 -30.38
N GLU A 250 8.03 -27.24 -30.19
CA GLU A 250 8.20 -28.27 -31.23
C GLU A 250 9.64 -28.37 -31.77
N HIS A 251 10.62 -28.23 -30.91
CA HIS A 251 12.03 -28.53 -31.22
C HIS A 251 12.39 -29.93 -30.75
N THR A 252 11.75 -30.94 -31.35
CA THR A 252 12.09 -32.35 -31.13
C THR A 252 13.00 -32.89 -32.23
N ARG A 253 13.70 -33.99 -31.94
CA ARG A 253 14.58 -34.66 -32.91
C ARG A 253 13.86 -35.04 -34.21
N PHE A 254 12.55 -35.30 -34.16
CA PHE A 254 11.77 -35.74 -35.32
C PHE A 254 11.58 -34.62 -36.36
N ILE A 255 11.42 -33.38 -35.88
CA ILE A 255 11.03 -32.20 -36.70
C ILE A 255 12.21 -31.26 -36.96
N HIS A 256 13.23 -31.26 -36.10
CA HIS A 256 14.40 -30.37 -36.20
C HIS A 256 15.71 -31.17 -36.27
N ARG A 257 15.67 -32.40 -36.82
CA ARG A 257 16.83 -33.29 -36.97
C ARG A 257 18.03 -32.60 -37.63
N HIS A 258 17.76 -31.80 -38.66
CA HIS A 258 18.77 -31.09 -39.46
C HIS A 258 19.49 -29.96 -38.69
N LEU A 259 18.89 -29.42 -37.61
CA LEU A 259 19.50 -28.42 -36.73
C LEU A 259 20.20 -29.03 -35.52
N LEU A 260 19.86 -30.27 -35.17
CA LEU A 260 20.35 -30.96 -33.96
C LEU A 260 21.47 -31.97 -34.24
N LEU A 261 21.73 -32.32 -35.49
CA LEU A 261 22.74 -33.29 -35.93
C LEU A 261 23.71 -32.70 -36.97
N GLY A 262 24.04 -31.41 -36.84
CA GLY A 262 25.11 -30.79 -37.64
C GLY A 262 26.42 -31.56 -37.52
#